data_AF-A0A6J1W502-F1
#
_entry.id   AF-A0A6J1W502-F1
#
_cell.length_a   1.000
_cell.length_b   1.000
_cell.length_c   1.000
_cell.angle_alpha   90.00
_cell.angle_beta   90.00
_cell.angle_gamma   90.00
#
_symmetry.space_group_name_H-M   'P 1'
#
loop_
_entity.id
_entity.type
_entity.pdbx_description
1 polymer ?
#
loop_
_entity_poly.entity_id
_entity_poly.type
_entity_poly.pdbx_seq_one_letter_code
_entity_poly.pdbx_strand_id
1 'polypeptide(L)'
;MSDFQNLFLNWPQVCLDDSISPVVLRTKFSVQEQPDNSNLRPILHPETKTSTDIEVPFQKDCGQDGICVPDLSVSFNFSGSKGLKLSPNFILNLTVKLENLGELAYEPAISFYYSSVMSFQGASLLQSNWPLFPACQMHGLPGNASVRHSSCRFRPPALKAGTQAFLRVSFRSSRGDAWPDKFVYFTIRAHSLNESNVKENNEATGRLPVLHPVNVIVKE
;
A
#
# COMPACT_ATOMS: atom_id res chain seq x y z
N MET A 1 -37.63 -32.26 -11.29
CA MET A 1 -36.29 -32.44 -11.87
C MET A 1 -35.57 -31.11 -11.71
N SER A 2 -34.65 -31.02 -10.75
CA SER A 2 -33.89 -29.79 -10.51
C SER A 2 -32.85 -29.65 -11.62
N ASP A 3 -33.04 -28.65 -12.48
CA ASP A 3 -32.11 -28.33 -13.55
C ASP A 3 -30.87 -27.66 -12.92
N PHE A 4 -29.74 -28.38 -12.88
CA PHE A 4 -28.48 -27.79 -12.45
C PHE A 4 -27.81 -27.13 -13.67
N GLN A 5 -27.94 -25.82 -13.79
CA GLN A 5 -27.14 -25.04 -14.73
C GLN A 5 -25.72 -24.88 -14.20
N ASN A 6 -24.74 -25.20 -15.04
CA ASN A 6 -23.34 -24.89 -14.77
C ASN A 6 -23.15 -23.37 -14.75
N LEU A 7 -22.62 -22.84 -13.65
CA LEU A 7 -22.27 -21.43 -13.54
C LEU A 7 -20.83 -21.22 -14.03
N PHE A 8 -20.65 -20.49 -15.13
CA PHE A 8 -19.33 -20.13 -15.64
C PHE A 8 -19.00 -18.69 -15.25
N LEU A 9 -17.89 -18.48 -14.54
CA LEU A 9 -17.38 -17.17 -14.20
C LEU A 9 -16.37 -16.72 -15.25
N ASN A 10 -16.69 -15.65 -15.98
CA ASN A 10 -15.76 -15.00 -16.89
C ASN A 10 -15.02 -13.90 -16.13
N TRP A 11 -13.71 -14.07 -15.93
CA TRP A 11 -12.87 -13.00 -15.39
C TRP A 11 -12.54 -11.98 -16.47
N PRO A 12 -12.76 -10.68 -16.23
CA PRO A 12 -12.35 -9.64 -17.17
C PRO A 12 -10.83 -9.65 -17.31
N GLN A 13 -10.31 -9.34 -18.51
CA GLN A 13 -8.87 -9.13 -18.75
C GLN A 13 -8.30 -7.85 -18.10
N VAL A 14 -9.08 -7.19 -17.24
CA VAL A 14 -8.69 -5.96 -16.55
C VAL A 14 -8.04 -6.33 -15.23
N CYS A 15 -6.93 -5.68 -14.89
CA CYS A 15 -6.29 -5.85 -13.58
C CYS A 15 -7.29 -5.51 -12.46
N LEU A 16 -7.61 -6.51 -11.65
CA LEU A 16 -8.47 -6.34 -10.49
C LEU A 16 -7.71 -5.57 -9.41
N ASP A 17 -8.36 -4.51 -8.98
CA ASP A 17 -7.84 -3.55 -8.02
C ASP A 17 -7.78 -4.16 -6.61
N ASP A 18 -8.71 -5.07 -6.32
CA ASP A 18 -8.75 -5.92 -5.13
C ASP A 18 -8.52 -7.38 -5.54
N SER A 19 -7.42 -7.95 -5.04
CA SER A 19 -7.04 -9.36 -5.24
C SER A 19 -6.89 -10.10 -3.90
N ILE A 20 -7.38 -9.50 -2.82
CA ILE A 20 -7.35 -10.08 -1.47
C ILE A 20 -8.75 -10.54 -1.07
N SER A 21 -9.76 -9.69 -1.25
CA SER A 21 -11.12 -10.03 -0.86
C SER A 21 -11.64 -11.16 -1.73
N PRO A 22 -12.30 -12.18 -1.17
CA PRO A 22 -12.91 -13.22 -1.97
C PRO A 22 -14.02 -12.64 -2.84
N VAL A 23 -14.21 -13.22 -4.03
CA VAL A 23 -15.39 -12.96 -4.85
C VAL A 23 -16.59 -13.64 -4.20
N VAL A 24 -17.62 -12.87 -3.82
CA VAL A 24 -18.84 -13.41 -3.20
C VAL A 24 -19.90 -13.68 -4.26
N LEU A 25 -20.24 -14.96 -4.42
CA LEU A 25 -21.35 -15.40 -5.26
C LEU A 25 -22.61 -15.57 -4.41
N ARG A 26 -23.54 -14.65 -4.56
CA ARG A 26 -24.84 -14.72 -3.88
C ARG A 26 -25.85 -15.42 -4.75
N THR A 27 -26.33 -16.57 -4.29
CA THR A 27 -27.41 -17.31 -4.96
C THR A 27 -28.71 -17.11 -4.21
N LYS A 28 -29.80 -16.94 -4.97
CA LYS A 28 -31.15 -16.87 -4.44
C LYS A 28 -31.98 -17.91 -5.18
N PHE A 29 -32.77 -18.68 -4.46
CA PHE A 29 -33.67 -19.66 -5.05
C PHE A 29 -35.10 -19.40 -4.63
N SER A 30 -36.01 -19.56 -5.58
CA SER A 30 -37.44 -19.60 -5.37
C SER A 30 -37.96 -20.94 -5.85
N VAL A 31 -39.05 -21.40 -5.23
CA VAL A 31 -39.76 -22.58 -5.70
C VAL A 31 -41.01 -22.12 -6.41
N GLN A 32 -41.16 -22.58 -7.65
CA GLN A 32 -42.40 -22.40 -8.39
C GLN A 32 -43.35 -23.52 -8.01
N GLU A 33 -44.45 -23.17 -7.34
CA GLU A 33 -45.44 -24.14 -6.87
C GLU A 33 -46.24 -24.67 -8.05
N GLN A 34 -45.91 -25.88 -8.51
CA GLN A 34 -46.71 -26.59 -9.49
C GLN A 34 -47.65 -27.57 -8.76
N PRO A 35 -48.97 -27.53 -9.05
CA PRO A 35 -49.91 -28.46 -8.46
C PRO A 35 -49.65 -29.89 -8.97
N ASP A 36 -49.79 -30.86 -8.09
CA ASP A 36 -49.79 -32.28 -8.47
C ASP A 36 -51.15 -32.68 -9.09
N ASN A 37 -51.29 -33.92 -9.58
CA ASN A 37 -52.52 -34.48 -10.15
C ASN A 37 -53.76 -34.38 -9.22
N SER A 38 -53.54 -34.14 -7.93
CA SER A 38 -54.56 -33.95 -6.89
C SER A 38 -54.86 -32.47 -6.57
N ASN A 39 -54.32 -31.50 -7.34
CA ASN A 39 -54.38 -30.06 -7.11
C ASN A 39 -53.71 -29.56 -5.81
N LEU A 40 -52.90 -30.39 -5.14
CA LEU A 40 -52.10 -29.97 -3.99
C LEU A 40 -50.88 -29.17 -4.44
N ARG A 41 -50.60 -28.04 -3.77
CA ARG A 41 -49.43 -27.19 -4.04
C ARG A 41 -48.39 -27.35 -2.94
N PRO A 42 -47.13 -27.65 -3.28
CA PRO A 42 -46.06 -27.67 -2.30
C PRO A 42 -45.76 -26.24 -1.83
N ILE A 43 -45.60 -26.04 -0.52
CA ILE A 43 -45.17 -24.77 0.06
C ILE A 43 -43.73 -24.87 0.57
N LEU A 44 -42.97 -23.79 0.48
CA LEU A 44 -41.66 -23.72 1.11
C LEU A 44 -41.84 -23.54 2.62
N HIS A 45 -41.05 -24.26 3.44
CA HIS A 45 -41.09 -24.06 4.89
C HIS A 45 -40.62 -22.63 5.23
N PRO A 46 -41.31 -21.86 6.11
CA PRO A 46 -41.00 -20.46 6.39
C PRO A 46 -39.56 -20.19 6.85
N GLU A 47 -38.94 -21.17 7.51
CA GLU A 47 -37.56 -21.09 8.00
C GLU A 47 -36.49 -21.52 6.99
N THR A 48 -36.89 -21.91 5.77
CA THR A 48 -35.95 -22.31 4.73
C THR A 48 -35.16 -21.08 4.27
N LYS A 49 -33.83 -21.12 4.40
CA LYS A 49 -32.97 -20.07 3.84
C LYS A 49 -32.97 -20.15 2.33
N THR A 50 -33.62 -19.20 1.67
CA THR A 50 -33.71 -19.08 0.19
C THR A 50 -32.51 -18.39 -0.45
N SER A 51 -31.46 -18.12 0.32
CA SER A 51 -30.22 -17.56 -0.19
C SER A 51 -29.00 -18.16 0.49
N THR A 52 -27.93 -18.32 -0.28
CA THR A 52 -26.61 -18.68 0.22
C THR A 52 -25.54 -17.90 -0.51
N ASP A 53 -24.49 -17.54 0.24
CA ASP A 53 -23.31 -16.83 -0.26
C ASP A 53 -22.16 -17.84 -0.32
N ILE A 54 -21.48 -17.90 -1.46
CA ILE A 54 -20.31 -18.74 -1.69
C ILE A 54 -19.12 -17.82 -1.94
N GLU A 55 -18.06 -17.97 -1.16
CA GLU A 55 -16.84 -17.20 -1.31
C GLU A 55 -15.84 -17.93 -2.22
N VAL A 56 -15.32 -17.23 -3.22
CA VAL A 56 -14.26 -17.71 -4.11
C VAL A 56 -12.99 -16.90 -3.83
N PRO A 57 -12.05 -17.41 -3.04
CA PRO A 57 -10.82 -16.69 -2.70
C PRO A 57 -9.85 -16.64 -3.90
N PHE A 58 -9.05 -15.58 -3.97
CA PHE A 58 -7.91 -15.54 -4.87
C PHE A 58 -6.82 -16.54 -4.42
N GLN A 59 -6.15 -17.16 -5.38
CA GLN A 59 -5.04 -18.06 -5.09
C GLN A 59 -3.90 -17.28 -4.43
N LYS A 60 -3.53 -17.73 -3.22
CA LYS A 60 -2.38 -17.24 -2.47
C LYS A 60 -1.24 -18.21 -2.68
N ASP A 61 -0.11 -17.70 -3.15
CA ASP A 61 1.10 -18.50 -3.35
C ASP A 61 1.96 -18.43 -2.08
N CYS A 62 1.60 -19.27 -1.10
CA CYS A 62 2.24 -19.36 0.23
C CYS A 62 2.91 -20.73 0.47
N GLY A 63 3.27 -21.46 -0.59
CA GLY A 63 3.83 -22.81 -0.43
C GLY A 63 2.86 -23.84 0.17
N GLN A 64 3.42 -24.88 0.82
CA GLN A 64 2.67 -26.07 1.26
C GLN A 64 1.94 -25.90 2.60
N ASP A 65 2.44 -25.03 3.49
CA ASP A 65 1.81 -24.78 4.79
C ASP A 65 0.63 -23.80 4.69
N GLY A 66 0.51 -23.10 3.56
CA GLY A 66 -0.55 -22.12 3.29
C GLY A 66 -0.38 -20.82 4.07
N ILE A 67 0.77 -20.59 4.71
CA ILE A 67 1.05 -19.43 5.56
C ILE A 67 2.11 -18.56 4.89
N CYS A 68 1.69 -17.44 4.30
CA CYS A 68 2.64 -16.52 3.66
C CYS A 68 3.45 -15.75 4.70
N VAL A 69 4.78 -15.94 4.69
CA VAL A 69 5.74 -15.20 5.50
C VAL A 69 6.54 -14.23 4.62
N PRO A 70 6.20 -12.93 4.61
CA PRO A 70 6.90 -11.93 3.81
C PRO A 70 8.23 -11.52 4.46
N ASP A 71 9.08 -10.86 3.67
CA ASP A 71 10.31 -10.22 4.16
C ASP A 71 10.48 -8.89 3.43
N LEU A 72 9.87 -7.83 3.97
CA LEU A 72 9.94 -6.53 3.34
C LEU A 72 11.25 -5.82 3.69
N SER A 73 11.98 -5.41 2.67
CA SER A 73 13.21 -4.64 2.81
C SER A 73 13.05 -3.26 2.21
N VAL A 74 13.56 -2.24 2.90
CA VAL A 74 13.55 -0.86 2.43
C VAL A 74 14.94 -0.24 2.52
N SER A 75 15.31 0.53 1.49
CA SER A 75 16.50 1.37 1.51
C SER A 75 16.22 2.65 0.72
N PHE A 76 17.02 3.69 0.93
CA PHE A 76 16.86 4.92 0.16
C PHE A 76 18.14 5.71 0.01
N ASN A 77 18.13 6.65 -0.94
CA ASN A 77 19.14 7.68 -1.07
C ASN A 77 18.50 9.04 -1.39
N PHE A 78 19.26 10.11 -1.28
CA PHE A 78 18.81 11.49 -1.49
C PHE A 78 18.80 11.93 -2.97
N SER A 79 18.79 10.98 -3.91
CA SER A 79 18.78 11.22 -5.36
C SER A 79 19.85 12.23 -5.83
N GLY A 80 21.05 12.16 -5.23
CA GLY A 80 22.18 13.06 -5.53
C GLY A 80 22.16 14.41 -4.79
N SER A 81 21.14 14.68 -3.96
CA SER A 81 21.07 15.90 -3.15
C SER A 81 22.17 15.90 -2.10
N LYS A 82 22.99 16.96 -2.08
CA LYS A 82 24.09 17.12 -1.12
C LYS A 82 23.66 17.76 0.21
N GLY A 83 22.46 18.34 0.24
CA GLY A 83 21.93 19.04 1.41
C GLY A 83 20.53 19.60 1.16
N LEU A 84 19.82 19.91 2.24
CA LEU A 84 18.52 20.56 2.22
C LEU A 84 18.70 22.07 2.15
N LYS A 85 18.14 22.72 1.13
CA LYS A 85 18.06 24.19 1.10
C LYS A 85 16.73 24.63 1.69
N LEU A 86 16.78 25.52 2.69
CA LEU A 86 15.62 26.03 3.39
C LEU A 86 14.86 27.08 2.55
N SER A 87 14.12 26.62 1.55
CA SER A 87 13.35 27.47 0.65
C SER A 87 12.03 26.81 0.27
N PRO A 88 10.90 27.54 0.23
CA PRO A 88 9.59 27.04 -0.23
C PRO A 88 9.59 26.44 -1.65
N ASN A 89 10.60 26.80 -2.46
CA ASN A 89 10.76 26.34 -3.83
C ASN A 89 11.70 25.13 -3.95
N PHE A 90 12.38 24.75 -2.86
CA PHE A 90 13.26 23.58 -2.87
C PHE A 90 12.46 22.30 -2.71
N ILE A 91 12.61 21.39 -3.68
CA ILE A 91 12.05 20.04 -3.64
C ILE A 91 13.20 19.06 -3.42
N LEU A 92 13.16 18.34 -2.30
CA LEU A 92 14.03 17.21 -2.04
C LEU A 92 13.37 15.95 -2.59
N ASN A 93 14.10 15.20 -3.41
CA ASN A 93 13.68 13.89 -3.88
C ASN A 93 14.49 12.80 -3.18
N LEU A 94 13.81 11.74 -2.78
CA LEU A 94 14.41 10.48 -2.36
C LEU A 94 14.13 9.42 -3.41
N THR A 95 15.10 8.55 -3.64
CA THR A 95 14.89 7.28 -4.35
C THR A 95 14.79 6.20 -3.30
N VAL A 96 13.60 5.63 -3.14
CA VAL A 96 13.31 4.58 -2.17
C VAL A 96 13.20 3.26 -2.92
N LYS A 97 13.92 2.25 -2.45
CA LYS A 97 13.87 0.88 -2.96
C LYS A 97 13.07 0.05 -1.97
N LEU A 98 12.00 -0.58 -2.44
CA LEU A 98 11.16 -1.53 -1.71
C LEU A 98 11.37 -2.92 -2.32
N GLU A 99 11.60 -3.91 -1.48
CA GLU A 99 11.77 -5.30 -1.87
C GLU A 99 10.90 -6.23 -1.03
N ASN A 100 10.52 -7.36 -1.63
CA ASN A 100 10.01 -8.51 -0.88
C ASN A 100 10.93 -9.71 -1.12
N LEU A 101 11.67 -10.10 -0.09
CA LEU A 101 12.64 -11.19 -0.12
C LEU A 101 12.04 -12.53 0.36
N GLY A 102 10.80 -12.52 0.83
CA GLY A 102 10.08 -13.68 1.35
C GLY A 102 8.93 -14.07 0.43
N GLU A 103 7.83 -14.52 1.03
CA GLU A 103 6.60 -14.89 0.32
C GLU A 103 5.65 -13.70 0.13
N LEU A 104 4.47 -13.92 -0.46
CA LEU A 104 3.52 -12.86 -0.77
C LEU A 104 3.18 -11.98 0.45
N ALA A 105 3.38 -10.66 0.31
CA ALA A 105 3.03 -9.68 1.34
C ALA A 105 1.64 -9.08 1.06
N TYR A 106 0.76 -9.06 2.06
CA TYR A 106 -0.60 -8.52 1.98
C TYR A 106 -0.67 -7.08 2.47
N GLU A 107 -1.41 -6.24 1.74
CA GLU A 107 -1.58 -4.82 2.04
C GLU A 107 -0.24 -4.14 2.36
N PRO A 108 0.77 -4.26 1.47
CA PRO A 108 2.07 -3.65 1.71
C PRO A 108 1.90 -2.14 1.85
N ALA A 109 2.64 -1.55 2.78
CA ALA A 109 2.65 -0.12 3.01
C ALA A 109 4.03 0.39 3.41
N ILE A 110 4.34 1.62 2.99
CA ILE A 110 5.53 2.34 3.42
C ILE A 110 5.11 3.56 4.23
N SER A 111 5.71 3.73 5.40
CA SER A 111 5.61 4.92 6.24
C SER A 111 6.87 5.76 6.17
N PHE A 112 6.71 7.07 6.08
CA PHE A 112 7.77 8.07 6.02
C PHE A 112 7.65 8.97 7.25
N TYR A 113 8.73 9.02 8.04
CA TYR A 113 8.90 9.93 9.15
C TYR A 113 10.02 10.91 8.82
N TYR A 114 9.75 12.20 8.93
CA TYR A 114 10.68 13.24 8.45
C TYR A 114 10.56 14.51 9.29
N SER A 115 11.66 15.27 9.38
CA SER A 115 11.69 16.54 10.12
C SER A 115 10.61 17.53 9.63
N SER A 116 9.97 18.25 10.56
CA SER A 116 8.80 19.10 10.32
C SER A 116 9.05 20.31 9.41
N VAL A 117 10.32 20.67 9.16
CA VAL A 117 10.75 21.66 8.17
C VAL A 117 10.46 21.25 6.72
N MET A 118 9.95 20.04 6.49
CA MET A 118 9.54 19.56 5.18
C MET A 118 8.07 19.16 5.16
N SER A 119 7.42 19.30 4.00
CA SER A 119 6.10 18.75 3.72
C SER A 119 6.21 17.67 2.64
N PHE A 120 5.52 16.56 2.83
CA PHE A 120 5.38 15.53 1.81
C PHE A 120 4.68 16.13 0.58
N GLN A 121 5.07 15.71 -0.61
CA GLN A 121 4.41 16.11 -1.87
C GLN A 121 3.77 14.92 -2.58
N GLY A 122 4.30 13.72 -2.37
CA GLY A 122 3.80 12.50 -3.00
C GLY A 122 4.90 11.48 -3.21
N ALA A 123 4.50 10.32 -3.70
CA ALA A 123 5.39 9.31 -4.23
C ALA A 123 4.91 8.85 -5.61
N SER A 124 5.85 8.49 -6.48
CA SER A 124 5.56 7.91 -7.80
C SER A 124 6.47 6.72 -8.08
N LEU A 125 5.98 5.78 -8.89
CA LEU A 125 6.78 4.64 -9.33
C LEU A 125 7.82 5.11 -10.36
N LEU A 126 9.08 4.71 -10.17
CA LEU A 126 10.15 4.87 -11.16
C LEU A 126 10.33 3.60 -12.00
N GLN A 127 10.48 2.47 -11.32
CA GLN A 127 10.72 1.17 -11.94
C GLN A 127 10.23 0.07 -11.01
N SER A 128 9.65 -0.99 -11.55
CA SER A 128 9.34 -2.20 -10.81
C SER A 128 9.33 -3.40 -11.75
N ASN A 129 9.69 -4.58 -11.24
CA ASN A 129 9.49 -5.85 -11.94
C ASN A 129 8.08 -6.44 -11.75
N TRP A 130 7.21 -5.75 -11.00
CA TRP A 130 5.81 -6.11 -10.75
C TRP A 130 4.90 -4.87 -10.83
N PRO A 131 3.66 -4.96 -11.36
CA PRO A 131 2.73 -3.83 -11.35
C PRO A 131 2.47 -3.32 -9.93
N LEU A 132 2.78 -2.04 -9.68
CA LEU A 132 2.69 -1.43 -8.35
C LEU A 132 2.37 0.06 -8.46
N PHE A 133 1.25 0.49 -7.89
CA PHE A 133 0.81 1.89 -7.93
C PHE A 133 0.68 2.46 -6.51
N PRO A 134 1.51 3.44 -6.12
CA PRO A 134 1.43 4.04 -4.79
C PRO A 134 0.23 4.98 -4.65
N ALA A 135 -0.52 4.81 -3.56
CA ALA A 135 -1.57 5.70 -3.10
C ALA A 135 -1.20 6.23 -1.71
N CYS A 136 -0.90 7.52 -1.62
CA CYS A 136 -0.29 8.11 -0.42
C CYS A 136 -1.24 9.05 0.33
N GLN A 137 -1.13 9.02 1.65
CA GLN A 137 -1.86 9.87 2.57
C GLN A 137 -0.88 10.55 3.52
N MET A 138 -1.05 11.85 3.70
CA MET A 138 -0.39 12.59 4.78
C MET A 138 -1.20 12.40 6.05
N HIS A 139 -0.53 12.06 7.15
CA HIS A 139 -1.19 11.94 8.45
C HIS A 139 -1.09 13.27 9.18
N GLY A 140 -2.22 13.72 9.75
CA GLY A 140 -2.26 14.92 10.59
C GLY A 140 -1.36 14.76 11.81
N LEU A 141 -0.75 15.86 12.25
CA LEU A 141 0.13 15.88 13.43
C LEU A 141 -0.67 15.59 14.72
N PRO A 142 -0.15 14.79 15.65
CA PRO A 142 -0.41 15.03 17.06
C PRO A 142 0.40 16.25 17.51
N GLY A 143 -0.23 17.42 17.58
CA GLY A 143 0.34 18.62 18.22
C GLY A 143 1.70 19.12 17.72
N ASN A 144 2.50 19.67 18.63
CA ASN A 144 3.81 20.32 18.44
C ASN A 144 4.98 19.39 18.06
N ALA A 145 4.71 18.30 17.33
CA ALA A 145 5.73 17.32 16.98
C ALA A 145 6.75 17.86 15.97
N SER A 146 8.04 17.69 16.27
CA SER A 146 9.19 17.99 15.39
C SER A 146 9.32 17.02 14.21
N VAL A 147 8.54 15.94 14.22
CA VAL A 147 8.52 14.88 13.21
C VAL A 147 7.12 14.80 12.60
N ARG A 148 7.07 14.73 11.27
CA ARG A 148 5.85 14.51 10.49
C ARG A 148 5.82 13.09 9.95
N HIS A 149 4.61 12.59 9.68
CA HIS A 149 4.36 11.23 9.21
C HIS A 149 3.47 11.24 7.97
N SER A 150 3.82 10.43 6.97
CA SER A 150 3.00 10.13 5.79
C SER A 150 3.13 8.65 5.46
N SER A 151 2.13 8.05 4.80
CA SER A 151 2.22 6.66 4.37
C SER A 151 1.71 6.47 2.96
N CYS A 152 2.20 5.45 2.26
CA CYS A 152 1.69 4.99 0.98
C CYS A 152 1.26 3.53 1.09
N ARG A 153 0.07 3.23 0.58
CA ARG A 153 -0.37 1.87 0.27
C ARG A 153 -0.19 1.62 -1.22
N PHE A 154 -0.27 0.37 -1.64
CA PHE A 154 -0.08 0.02 -3.05
C PHE A 154 -1.29 -0.68 -3.65
N ARG A 155 -1.46 -0.48 -4.95
CA ARG A 155 -2.41 -1.21 -5.80
C ARG A 155 -1.63 -2.01 -6.85
N PRO A 156 -1.96 -3.29 -7.08
CA PRO A 156 -2.83 -4.12 -6.25
C PRO A 156 -2.27 -4.24 -4.81
N PRO A 157 -3.12 -4.55 -3.80
CA PRO A 157 -2.71 -4.60 -2.39
C PRO A 157 -1.85 -5.83 -2.06
N ALA A 158 -1.00 -6.28 -2.96
CA ALA A 158 -0.14 -7.45 -2.77
C ALA A 158 1.23 -7.24 -3.41
N LEU A 159 2.29 -7.63 -2.70
CA LEU A 159 3.67 -7.58 -3.20
C LEU A 159 4.22 -9.00 -3.29
N LYS A 160 4.49 -9.46 -4.51
CA LYS A 160 4.97 -10.84 -4.75
C LYS A 160 6.39 -11.05 -4.25
N ALA A 161 6.73 -12.30 -3.96
CA ALA A 161 8.10 -12.73 -3.71
C ALA A 161 9.04 -12.27 -4.84
N GLY A 162 10.23 -11.79 -4.48
CA GLY A 162 11.23 -11.31 -5.43
C GLY A 162 10.88 -9.98 -6.12
N THR A 163 9.81 -9.28 -5.69
CA THR A 163 9.50 -7.96 -6.23
C THR A 163 10.54 -6.94 -5.78
N GLN A 164 10.99 -6.10 -6.71
CA GLN A 164 11.85 -4.95 -6.48
C GLN A 164 11.23 -3.74 -7.15
N ALA A 165 10.89 -2.73 -6.34
CA ALA A 165 10.30 -1.49 -6.80
C ALA A 165 11.13 -0.28 -6.34
N PHE A 166 11.29 0.69 -7.24
CA PHE A 166 11.93 1.97 -6.98
C PHE A 166 10.87 3.07 -7.05
N LEU A 167 10.78 3.85 -6.00
CA LEU A 167 9.86 4.96 -5.84
C LEU A 167 10.63 6.27 -5.79
N ARG A 168 10.11 7.30 -6.46
CA ARG A 168 10.50 8.69 -6.21
C ARG A 168 9.59 9.24 -5.14
N VAL A 169 10.15 9.74 -4.05
CA VAL A 169 9.41 10.39 -2.98
C VAL A 169 9.84 11.84 -2.89
N SER A 170 8.89 12.76 -2.95
CA SER A 170 9.17 14.19 -3.02
C SER A 170 8.72 14.91 -1.75
N PHE A 171 9.60 15.78 -1.24
CA PHE A 171 9.35 16.65 -0.10
C PHE A 171 9.63 18.10 -0.48
N ARG A 172 8.77 19.01 -0.05
CA ARG A 172 8.99 20.45 -0.20
C ARG A 172 9.53 21.02 1.09
N SER A 173 10.62 21.77 1.03
CA SER A 173 11.14 22.48 2.19
C SER A 173 10.22 23.65 2.56
N SER A 174 10.06 23.93 3.84
CA SER A 174 9.46 25.17 4.31
C SER A 174 10.45 26.34 4.22
N ARG A 175 9.96 27.56 4.43
CA ARG A 175 10.80 28.71 4.81
C ARG A 175 11.48 28.34 6.14
N GLY A 176 12.81 28.45 6.20
CA GLY A 176 13.62 27.82 7.26
C GLY A 176 14.50 28.78 8.03
N ASP A 177 14.03 30.00 8.21
CA ASP A 177 14.59 30.98 9.13
C ASP A 177 14.61 30.44 10.60
N ALA A 178 13.94 29.30 10.85
CA ALA A 178 13.66 28.73 12.16
C ALA A 178 14.07 27.25 12.35
N TRP A 179 14.87 26.61 11.46
CA TRP A 179 15.37 25.25 11.73
C TRP A 179 16.71 25.30 12.47
N PRO A 180 16.78 24.93 13.76
CA PRO A 180 17.98 25.12 14.57
C PRO A 180 19.06 24.06 14.32
N ASP A 181 18.70 22.90 13.79
CA ASP A 181 19.60 21.76 13.67
C ASP A 181 20.39 21.77 12.36
N LYS A 182 21.66 21.34 12.45
CA LYS A 182 22.55 21.18 11.28
C LYS A 182 22.07 20.12 10.28
N PHE A 183 21.23 19.19 10.71
CA PHE A 183 20.74 18.07 9.92
C PHE A 183 19.22 17.98 9.99
N VAL A 184 18.64 17.40 8.94
CA VAL A 184 17.30 16.82 8.97
C VAL A 184 17.38 15.31 8.94
N TYR A 185 16.38 14.65 9.50
CA TYR A 185 16.35 13.21 9.68
C TYR A 185 15.15 12.59 8.96
N PHE A 186 15.36 11.37 8.50
CA PHE A 186 14.37 10.55 7.81
C PHE A 186 14.41 9.13 8.38
N THR A 187 13.24 8.57 8.59
CA THR A 187 13.04 7.15 8.87
C THR A 187 11.96 6.64 7.94
N ILE A 188 12.26 5.60 7.17
CA ILE A 188 11.33 4.96 6.25
C ILE A 188 11.11 3.54 6.74
N ARG A 189 9.84 3.14 6.88
CA ARG A 189 9.44 1.80 7.35
C ARG A 189 8.55 1.11 6.33
N ALA A 190 8.85 -0.14 6.00
CA ALA A 190 7.97 -1.01 5.24
C ALA A 190 7.28 -2.01 6.17
N HIS A 191 5.98 -2.25 5.95
CA HIS A 191 5.22 -3.26 6.68
C HIS A 191 4.14 -3.87 5.79
N SER A 192 3.69 -5.07 6.17
CA SER A 192 2.52 -5.75 5.60
C SER A 192 1.69 -6.42 6.69
N LEU A 193 0.44 -6.77 6.39
CA LEU A 193 -0.47 -7.35 7.40
C LEU A 193 -0.05 -8.72 7.90
N ASN A 194 0.61 -9.52 7.06
CA ASN A 194 1.11 -10.85 7.41
C ASN A 194 2.57 -10.86 7.85
N GLU A 195 3.14 -9.69 8.17
CA GLU A 195 4.49 -9.57 8.72
C GLU A 195 4.41 -9.35 10.22
N SER A 196 4.50 -10.45 10.98
CA SER A 196 4.44 -10.44 12.44
C SER A 196 5.76 -10.07 13.11
N ASN A 197 6.89 -10.28 12.42
CA ASN A 197 8.23 -10.02 12.92
C ASN A 197 8.90 -8.93 12.07
N VAL A 198 8.82 -7.68 12.52
CA VAL A 198 9.55 -6.56 11.89
C VAL A 198 11.05 -6.82 12.02
N LYS A 199 11.71 -7.11 10.90
CA LYS A 199 13.15 -7.30 10.82
C LYS A 199 13.84 -5.93 10.70
N GLU A 200 15.15 -5.88 10.90
CA GLU A 200 15.90 -4.62 10.82
C GLU A 200 15.87 -4.00 9.41
N ASN A 201 15.79 -4.82 8.36
CA ASN A 201 15.72 -4.38 6.96
C ASN A 201 14.39 -3.71 6.59
N ASN A 202 13.35 -3.84 7.41
CA ASN A 202 12.09 -3.12 7.24
C ASN A 202 12.25 -1.61 7.48
N GLU A 203 13.33 -1.16 8.12
CA GLU A 203 13.57 0.24 8.44
C GLU A 203 14.88 0.76 7.84
N ALA A 204 14.81 1.91 7.18
CA ALA A 204 15.98 2.67 6.76
C ALA A 204 15.95 4.06 7.38
N THR A 205 17.07 4.45 7.99
CA THR A 205 17.26 5.80 8.53
C THR A 205 18.32 6.56 7.74
N GLY A 206 18.19 7.88 7.70
CA GLY A 206 19.18 8.72 7.06
C GLY A 206 19.07 10.17 7.48
N ARG A 207 20.16 10.91 7.30
CA ARG A 207 20.24 12.33 7.61
C ARG A 207 20.82 13.12 6.44
N LEU A 208 20.39 14.36 6.30
CA LEU A 208 20.86 15.26 5.26
C LEU A 208 21.26 16.60 5.88
N PRO A 209 22.44 17.17 5.55
CA PRO A 209 22.86 18.44 6.11
C PRO A 209 21.99 19.58 5.56
N VAL A 210 21.76 20.58 6.39
CA VAL A 210 21.05 21.81 6.01
C VAL A 210 22.05 22.81 5.43
N LEU A 211 21.72 23.39 4.29
CA LEU A 211 22.56 24.36 3.58
C LEU A 211 22.02 25.77 3.80
N HIS A 212 22.90 26.67 4.25
CA HIS A 212 22.60 28.08 4.41
C HIS A 212 23.15 28.86 3.20
N PRO A 213 22.34 29.72 2.55
CA PRO A 213 22.84 30.59 1.49
C PRO A 213 23.79 31.63 2.07
N VAL A 214 24.95 31.81 1.45
CA VAL A 214 25.90 32.89 1.75
C VAL A 214 26.00 33.77 0.50
N ASN A 215 25.56 35.02 0.61
CA ASN A 215 25.70 36.01 -0.45
C ASN A 215 26.93 36.88 -0.13
N VAL A 216 28.00 36.72 -0.91
CA VAL A 216 29.20 37.58 -0.81
C VAL A 216 29.10 38.67 -1.87
N ILE A 217 29.07 39.92 -1.44
CA ILE A 217 29.15 41.09 -2.33
C ILE A 217 30.53 41.70 -2.11
N VAL A 218 31.38 41.64 -3.14
CA VAL A 218 32.67 42.35 -3.14
C VAL A 218 32.40 43.75 -3.68
N LYS A 219 32.75 44.77 -2.90
CA LYS A 219 32.76 46.16 -3.37
C LYS A 219 34.14 46.45 -3.97
N GLU A 220 34.14 46.99 -5.19
CA GLU A 220 35.30 47.67 -5.76
C GLU A 220 35.52 49.03 -5.08
#